data_AF-A0A813L674-F1
#
_entry.id   AF-A0A813L674-F1
#
_cell.length_a   1.000
_cell.length_b   1.000
_cell.length_c   1.000
_cell.angle_alpha   90.00
_cell.angle_beta   90.00
_cell.angle_gamma   90.00
#
_symmetry.space_group_name_H-M   'P 1'
#
loop_
_entity.id
_entity.type
_entity.pdbx_description
1 polymer ?
#
loop_
_entity_poly.entity_id
_entity_poly.type
_entity_poly.pdbx_seq_one_letter_code
_entity_poly.pdbx_strand_id
1 'polypeptide(L)'
;ASAAQEKAQTVPARRVIEVHAFMLEELEKLVQHFATIKNKDAYDMKTVTLAAQAVVGAKVEEKFGLTSEDIERAVIQHHSTLATDQEFAIVNVKMQQAMAHLMGADGM
;
A
#
# COMPACT_ATOMS: atom_id res chain seq x y z
N ALA A 1 -9.12 27.24 27.66
CA ALA A 1 -8.20 26.77 26.61
C ALA A 1 -8.65 25.38 26.20
N SER A 2 -8.87 25.15 24.91
CA SER A 2 -8.60 23.86 24.27
C SER A 2 -8.19 24.15 22.84
N ALA A 3 -6.95 24.60 22.71
CA ALA A 3 -6.21 24.62 21.45
C ALA A 3 -5.81 23.19 21.05
N ALA A 4 -6.77 22.27 21.10
CA ALA A 4 -6.65 20.87 20.69
C ALA A 4 -7.44 20.60 19.41
N GLN A 5 -7.67 21.66 18.63
CA GLN A 5 -7.80 21.51 17.18
C GLN A 5 -6.35 21.34 16.67
N GLU A 6 -5.78 20.19 17.01
CA GLU A 6 -4.46 19.78 16.58
C GLU A 6 -4.43 19.90 15.06
N LYS A 7 -3.50 20.71 14.58
CA LYS A 7 -3.25 20.91 13.15
C LYS A 7 -3.23 19.53 12.50
N ALA A 8 -4.24 19.19 11.72
CA ALA A 8 -4.20 18.03 10.85
C ALA A 8 -2.94 18.20 10.01
N GLN A 9 -1.88 17.46 10.35
CA GLN A 9 -0.59 17.62 9.71
C GLN A 9 -0.79 17.15 8.27
N THR A 10 -0.84 18.11 7.36
CA THR A 10 -1.00 17.83 5.94
C THR A 10 0.16 16.93 5.51
N VAL A 11 -0.13 15.66 5.21
CA VAL A 11 0.88 14.71 4.73
C VAL A 11 1.39 15.25 3.39
N PRO A 12 2.68 15.56 3.24
CA PRO A 12 3.19 16.13 2.00
C PRO A 12 3.25 15.08 0.89
N ALA A 13 3.14 15.51 -0.37
CA ALA A 13 3.16 14.60 -1.53
C ALA A 13 4.35 13.62 -1.51
N ARG A 14 5.56 14.08 -1.17
CA ARG A 14 6.74 13.20 -1.07
C ARG A 14 6.54 12.07 -0.07
N ARG A 15 5.87 12.34 1.05
CA ARG A 15 5.59 11.34 2.08
C ARG A 15 4.59 10.29 1.60
N VAL A 16 3.63 10.67 0.75
CA VAL A 16 2.70 9.73 0.10
C VAL A 16 3.47 8.74 -0.78
N ILE A 17 4.47 9.21 -1.53
CA ILE A 17 5.31 8.37 -2.37
C ILE A 17 6.13 7.39 -1.51
N GLU A 18 6.76 7.88 -0.43
CA GLU A 18 7.50 7.01 0.50
C GLU A 18 6.61 5.92 1.12
N VAL A 19 5.37 6.26 1.47
CA VAL A 19 4.39 5.31 1.99
C VAL A 19 4.05 4.25 0.94
N HIS A 20 3.75 4.64 -0.30
CA HIS A 20 3.44 3.69 -1.37
C HIS A 20 4.66 2.81 -1.73
N ALA A 21 5.86 3.37 -1.71
CA ALA A 21 7.09 2.60 -1.93
C ALA A 21 7.30 1.56 -0.84
N PHE A 22 7.04 1.91 0.42
CA PHE A 22 7.12 0.95 1.53
C PHE A 22 6.01 -0.12 1.45
N MET A 23 4.79 0.28 1.11
CA MET A 23 3.70 -0.67 0.86
C MET A 23 4.09 -1.71 -0.20
N LEU A 24 4.74 -1.26 -1.28
CA LEU A 24 5.17 -2.13 -2.37
C LEU A 24 6.24 -3.11 -1.87
N GLU A 25 7.24 -2.62 -1.15
CA GLU A 25 8.29 -3.46 -0.58
C GLU A 25 7.71 -4.57 0.32
N GLU A 26 6.79 -4.22 1.21
CA GLU A 26 6.17 -5.21 2.12
C GLU A 26 5.27 -6.19 1.35
N LEU A 27 4.56 -5.72 0.32
CA LEU A 27 3.75 -6.58 -0.53
C LEU A 27 4.62 -7.55 -1.34
N GLU A 28 5.72 -7.09 -1.93
CA GLU A 28 6.67 -7.94 -2.66
C GLU A 28 7.27 -9.03 -1.76
N LYS A 29 7.60 -8.69 -0.51
CA LYS A 29 8.04 -9.68 0.50
C LYS A 29 6.96 -10.73 0.77
N LEU A 30 5.70 -10.33 0.88
CA LEU A 30 4.58 -11.25 1.08
C LEU A 30 4.37 -12.16 -0.15
N VAL A 31 4.43 -11.62 -1.36
CA VAL A 31 4.34 -12.39 -2.61
C VAL A 31 5.48 -13.41 -2.69
N GLN A 32 6.71 -12.99 -2.42
CA GLN A 32 7.86 -13.89 -2.39
C GLN A 32 7.70 -14.98 -1.33
N HIS A 33 7.25 -14.63 -0.13
CA HIS A 33 6.99 -15.60 0.92
C HIS A 33 5.91 -16.61 0.51
N PHE A 34 4.78 -16.12 0.00
CA PHE A 34 3.67 -16.94 -0.48
C PHE A 34 4.12 -17.91 -1.58
N ALA A 35 5.01 -17.47 -2.48
CA ALA A 35 5.57 -18.33 -3.53
C ALA A 35 6.37 -19.52 -2.99
N THR A 36 6.91 -19.44 -1.77
CA THR A 36 7.66 -20.52 -1.10
C THR A 36 6.78 -21.50 -0.33
N ILE A 37 5.50 -21.18 -0.09
CA ILE A 37 4.59 -22.02 0.67
C ILE A 37 4.19 -23.25 -0.15
N LYS A 38 4.32 -24.44 0.44
CA LYS A 38 3.83 -25.70 -0.15
C LYS A 38 2.30 -25.72 -0.12
N ASN A 39 1.67 -26.27 -1.17
CA ASN A 39 0.21 -26.31 -1.34
C ASN A 39 -0.44 -24.92 -1.35
N LYS A 40 0.27 -23.90 -1.86
CA LYS A 40 -0.27 -22.54 -1.95
C LYS A 40 -1.58 -22.45 -2.75
N ASP A 41 -1.76 -23.37 -3.71
CA ASP A 41 -2.95 -23.49 -4.55
C ASP A 41 -4.20 -23.97 -3.77
N ALA A 42 -4.02 -24.47 -2.53
CA ALA A 42 -5.13 -24.87 -1.66
C ALA A 42 -5.73 -23.71 -0.86
N TYR A 43 -5.07 -22.54 -0.84
CA TYR A 43 -5.62 -21.36 -0.15
C TYR A 43 -6.66 -20.66 -1.03
N ASP A 44 -7.65 -20.05 -0.38
CA ASP A 44 -8.55 -19.12 -1.05
C ASP A 44 -7.82 -17.79 -1.31
N MET A 45 -7.65 -17.43 -2.59
CA MET A 45 -6.85 -16.25 -2.98
C MET A 45 -7.46 -14.93 -2.49
N LYS A 46 -8.78 -14.87 -2.30
CA LYS A 46 -9.44 -13.68 -1.73
C LYS A 46 -9.02 -13.47 -0.28
N THR A 47 -9.00 -14.54 0.50
CA THR A 47 -8.55 -14.54 1.90
C THR A 47 -7.06 -14.18 2.00
N VAL A 48 -6.22 -14.74 1.12
CA VAL A 48 -4.80 -14.40 1.05
C VAL A 48 -4.60 -12.92 0.73
N THR A 49 -5.34 -12.40 -0.26
CA THR A 49 -5.26 -10.99 -0.65
C THR A 49 -5.70 -10.06 0.49
N LEU A 50 -6.82 -10.38 1.16
CA LEU A 50 -7.31 -9.60 2.30
C LEU A 50 -6.31 -9.60 3.47
N ALA A 51 -5.71 -10.76 3.76
CA ALA A 51 -4.67 -10.88 4.78
C ALA A 51 -3.42 -10.05 4.42
N ALA A 52 -2.99 -10.09 3.16
CA ALA A 52 -1.87 -9.29 2.68
C ALA A 52 -2.14 -7.78 2.83
N GLN A 53 -3.32 -7.32 2.41
CA GLN A 53 -3.74 -5.92 2.57
C GLN A 53 -3.75 -5.50 4.05
N ALA A 54 -4.32 -6.32 4.94
CA ALA A 54 -4.36 -6.03 6.37
C ALA A 54 -2.96 -5.96 6.99
N VAL A 55 -2.07 -6.90 6.64
CA VAL A 55 -0.68 -6.92 7.13
C VAL A 55 0.10 -5.69 6.65
N VAL A 56 0.00 -5.35 5.36
CA VAL A 56 0.67 -4.16 4.81
C VAL A 56 0.12 -2.88 5.44
N GLY A 57 -1.21 -2.77 5.60
CA GLY A 57 -1.86 -1.63 6.25
C GLY A 57 -1.37 -1.43 7.69
N ALA A 58 -1.32 -2.49 8.49
CA ALA A 58 -0.83 -2.44 9.86
C ALA A 58 0.65 -2.00 9.93
N LYS A 59 1.49 -2.49 9.01
CA LYS A 59 2.92 -2.11 8.94
C LYS A 59 3.13 -0.65 8.56
N VAL A 60 2.28 -0.12 7.68
CA VAL A 60 2.30 1.31 7.31
C VAL A 60 1.93 2.16 8.52
N GLU A 61 0.85 1.81 9.21
CA GLU A 61 0.42 2.53 10.41
C GLU A 61 1.51 2.51 11.48
N GLU A 62 2.14 1.35 11.74
CA GLU A 62 3.25 1.22 12.67
C GLU A 62 4.46 2.08 12.29
N LYS A 63 4.86 2.11 11.01
CA LYS A 63 6.07 2.80 10.55
C LYS A 63 5.90 4.31 10.37
N PHE A 64 4.72 4.73 9.92
CA PHE A 64 4.47 6.12 9.51
C PHE A 64 3.55 6.87 10.47
N GLY A 65 2.83 6.17 11.35
CA GLY A 65 1.80 6.76 12.20
C GLY A 65 0.62 7.32 11.41
N LEU A 66 0.38 6.79 10.21
CA LEU A 66 -0.67 7.24 9.29
C LEU A 66 -1.72 6.14 9.11
N THR A 67 -2.99 6.50 9.25
CA THR A 67 -4.10 5.60 8.95
C THR A 67 -4.32 5.49 7.44
N SER A 68 -5.11 4.50 7.01
CA SER A 68 -5.51 4.39 5.59
C SER A 68 -6.29 5.62 5.12
N GLU A 69 -7.14 6.21 5.98
CA GLU A 69 -7.88 7.44 5.66
C GLU A 69 -6.96 8.65 5.47
N ASP A 70 -5.91 8.78 6.29
CA ASP A 70 -4.93 9.87 6.13
C ASP A 70 -4.20 9.79 4.79
N ILE A 71 -3.83 8.58 4.38
CA ILE A 71 -3.14 8.32 3.12
C ILE A 71 -4.06 8.62 1.94
N GLU A 72 -5.30 8.13 1.97
CA GLU A 72 -6.28 8.38 0.90
C GLU A 72 -6.56 9.88 0.73
N ARG A 73 -6.77 10.59 1.84
CA ARG A 73 -6.96 12.04 1.83
C ARG A 73 -5.74 12.76 1.25
N ALA A 74 -4.53 12.33 1.60
CA ALA A 74 -3.29 12.92 1.07
C ALA A 74 -3.12 12.66 -0.43
N VAL A 75 -3.49 11.47 -0.92
CA VAL A 75 -3.50 11.16 -2.36
C VAL A 75 -4.45 12.09 -3.11
N ILE A 76 -5.68 12.26 -2.62
CA ILE A 76 -6.68 13.16 -3.23
C ILE A 76 -6.17 14.60 -3.23
N GLN A 77 -5.63 15.05 -2.11
CA GLN A 77 -5.11 16.41 -1.95
C GLN A 77 -3.97 16.72 -2.91
N HIS A 78 -3.05 15.78 -3.12
CA HIS A 78 -1.87 15.96 -3.96
C HIS A 78 -2.01 15.35 -5.36
N HIS A 79 -3.23 15.01 -5.79
CA HIS A 79 -3.46 14.24 -7.02
C HIS A 79 -2.77 14.83 -8.25
N SER A 80 -2.77 16.16 -8.41
CA SER A 80 -2.15 16.85 -9.55
C SER A 80 -0.62 16.68 -9.55
N THR A 81 0.02 16.76 -8.38
CA THR A 81 1.48 16.55 -8.24
C THR A 81 1.82 15.08 -8.45
N LEU A 82 1.10 14.18 -7.78
CA LEU A 82 1.33 12.74 -7.85
C LEU A 82 1.09 12.17 -9.25
N ALA A 83 0.11 12.71 -10.00
CA ALA A 83 -0.19 12.28 -11.37
C ALA A 83 0.97 12.54 -12.34
N THR A 84 1.82 13.52 -12.07
CA THR A 84 3.00 13.84 -12.89
C THR A 84 4.30 13.26 -12.35
N ASP A 85 4.25 12.64 -11.17
CA ASP A 85 5.43 12.09 -10.51
C ASP A 85 5.74 10.69 -11.05
N GLN A 86 6.93 10.55 -11.65
CA GLN A 86 7.36 9.31 -12.27
C GLN A 86 7.57 8.17 -11.25
N GLU A 87 8.05 8.50 -10.04
CA GLU A 87 8.28 7.51 -8.99
C GLU A 87 6.94 6.95 -8.51
N PHE A 88 5.97 7.82 -8.26
CA PHE A 88 4.61 7.42 -7.88
C PHE A 88 3.94 6.56 -8.95
N ALA A 89 4.07 6.93 -10.22
CA ALA A 89 3.54 6.13 -11.33
C ALA A 89 4.16 4.72 -11.38
N ILE A 90 5.49 4.62 -11.26
CA ILE A 90 6.21 3.33 -11.26
C ILE A 90 5.77 2.47 -10.08
N VAL A 91 5.71 3.05 -8.88
CA VAL A 91 5.30 2.33 -7.67
C VAL A 91 3.89 1.78 -7.81
N ASN A 92 2.94 2.57 -8.33
CA ASN A 92 1.56 2.12 -8.52
C ASN A 92 1.46 0.99 -9.55
N VAL A 93 2.19 1.08 -10.68
CA VAL A 93 2.21 0.00 -11.68
C VAL A 93 2.73 -1.30 -11.05
N LYS A 94 3.83 -1.24 -10.30
CA LYS A 94 4.38 -2.42 -9.62
C LYS A 94 3.45 -2.97 -8.55
N MET A 95 2.75 -2.09 -7.81
CA MET A 95 1.76 -2.49 -6.82
C MET A 95 0.62 -3.29 -7.47
N GLN A 96 0.12 -2.81 -8.61
CA GLN A 96 -0.92 -3.51 -9.37
C GLN A 96 -0.43 -4.89 -9.85
N GLN A 97 0.81 -4.99 -10.32
CA GLN A 97 1.41 -6.28 -10.73
C GLN A 97 1.53 -7.25 -9.55
N ALA A 98 2.07 -6.79 -8.41
CA ALA A 98 2.20 -7.62 -7.22
C ALA A 98 0.85 -8.10 -6.68
N MET A 99 -0.18 -7.24 -6.71
CA MET A 99 -1.55 -7.63 -6.35
C MET A 99 -2.18 -8.59 -7.35
N ALA A 100 -1.95 -8.41 -8.67
CA ALA A 100 -2.45 -9.33 -9.70
C ALA A 100 -1.93 -10.76 -9.48
N HIS A 101 -0.67 -10.89 -9.04
CA HIS A 101 -0.08 -12.17 -8.67
C HIS A 101 -0.81 -12.86 -7.50
N LEU A 102 -1.19 -12.10 -6.47
CA LEU A 102 -1.95 -12.63 -5.32
C LEU A 102 -3.41 -12.96 -5.67
N MET A 103 -4.00 -12.19 -6.58
CA MET A 103 -5.37 -12.43 -7.05
C MET A 103 -5.45 -13.62 -8.03
N GLY A 104 -4.31 -14.22 -8.41
CA GLY A 104 -4.26 -15.28 -9.42
C GLY A 104 -4.60 -14.81 -10.83
N ALA A 105 -4.50 -13.50 -11.09
CA ALA A 105 -4.82 -12.88 -12.38
C ALA A 105 -3.65 -12.94 -13.39
N ASP A 106 -2.47 -13.39 -12.97
CA ASP A 106 -1.27 -13.63 -13.80
C ASP A 106 -1.38 -14.92 -14.67
N GLY A 107 -2.57 -15.51 -14.80
CA GLY A 107 -2.80 -16.82 -15.42
C GLY A 107 -3.98 -16.91 -16.39
N MET A 108 -4.36 -15.81 -17.04
CA MET A 108 -5.25 -15.83 -18.22
C MET A 108 -4.46 -15.65 -19.52
#